data_AF-A0A9E7DAS4-F1
#
_entry.id   AF-A0A9E7DAS4-F1
#
_cell.length_a   1.000
_cell.length_b   1.000
_cell.length_c   1.000
_cell.angle_alpha   90.00
_cell.angle_beta   90.00
_cell.angle_gamma   90.00
#
_symmetry.space_group_name_H-M   'P 1'
#
loop_
_entity.id
_entity.type
_entity.pdbx_description
1 polymer ?
#
loop_
_entity_poly.entity_id
_entity_poly.type
_entity_poly.pdbx_seq_one_letter_code
_entity_poly.pdbx_strand_id
1 'polypeptide(L)' 'MGEVVNLRKWRRARDKASEAAQAAANREAFGRTRGQKAQDAAEAAQRRALLEGSLMEPPEQKPRT' A
#
# COMPACT_ATOMS: atom_id res chain seq x y z
N MET A 1 4.56 50.96 -0.67
CA MET A 1 5.52 49.93 -1.11
C MET A 1 4.82 48.59 -1.03
N GLY A 2 4.50 47.98 -2.16
CA GLY A 2 3.78 46.70 -2.19
C GLY A 2 4.74 45.53 -1.94
N GLU A 3 4.36 44.62 -1.05
CA GLU A 3 5.12 43.41 -0.77
C GLU A 3 5.03 42.45 -1.96
N VAL A 4 6.16 42.04 -2.52
CA VAL A 4 6.21 41.09 -3.65
C VAL A 4 6.02 39.69 -3.11
N VAL A 5 4.78 39.19 -3.18
CA VAL A 5 4.44 37.85 -2.69
C VAL A 5 4.74 36.79 -3.76
N ASN A 6 5.48 35.75 -3.38
CA ASN A 6 5.76 34.63 -4.27
C ASN A 6 4.55 33.69 -4.38
N LEU A 7 3.76 33.86 -5.43
CA LEU A 7 2.58 33.04 -5.72
C LEU A 7 2.89 31.54 -5.88
N ARG A 8 4.11 31.19 -6.31
CA ARG A 8 4.53 29.79 -6.51
C ARG A 8 4.64 29.06 -5.18
N LYS A 9 5.23 29.71 -4.16
CA LYS A 9 5.32 29.17 -2.79
C LYS A 9 3.93 28.97 -2.20
N TRP A 10 3.05 29.96 -2.38
CA TRP A 10 1.65 29.88 -1.92
C TRP A 10 0.88 28.73 -2.56
N ARG A 11 0.97 28.58 -3.88
CA ARG A 11 0.33 27.47 -4.59
C ARG A 11 0.82 26.12 -4.06
N ARG A 12 2.14 25.95 -3.93
CA ARG A 12 2.73 24.72 -3.41
C ARG A 12 2.28 24.43 -1.96
N ALA A 13 2.15 25.44 -1.12
CA ALA A 13 1.64 25.28 0.23
C ALA A 13 0.18 24.81 0.24
N ARG A 14 -0.66 25.39 -0.64
CA ARG A 14 -2.05 24.97 -0.83
C ARG A 14 -2.15 23.51 -1.29
N ASP A 15 -1.36 23.13 -2.28
CA ASP A 15 -1.39 21.78 -2.83
C ASP A 15 -0.96 20.75 -1.77
N LYS A 16 0.10 21.04 -0.99
CA LYS A 16 0.50 20.21 0.15
C LYS A 16 -0.60 20.07 1.21
N ALA A 17 -1.32 21.15 1.51
CA ALA A 17 -2.43 21.12 2.46
C ALA A 17 -3.58 20.22 1.95
N SER A 18 -3.89 20.29 0.65
CA SER A 18 -4.89 19.42 0.01
C SER A 18 -4.48 17.96 0.06
N GLU A 19 -3.22 17.63 -0.24
CA GLU A 19 -2.70 16.27 -0.17
C GLU A 19 -2.77 15.71 1.25
N ALA A 20 -2.43 16.52 2.27
CA ALA A 20 -2.52 16.13 3.67
C ALA A 20 -3.97 15.85 4.11
N ALA A 21 -4.91 16.70 3.71
CA ALA A 21 -6.33 16.51 4.00
C ALA A 21 -6.87 15.24 3.34
N GLN A 22 -6.49 14.98 2.08
CA GLN A 22 -6.89 13.77 1.39
C GLN A 22 -6.26 12.51 2.00
N ALA A 23 -5.02 12.60 2.48
CA ALA A 23 -4.39 11.52 3.22
C ALA A 23 -5.11 11.23 4.56
N ALA A 24 -5.55 12.27 5.28
CA ALA A 24 -6.34 12.11 6.51
C ALA A 24 -7.70 11.47 6.22
N ALA A 25 -8.44 11.97 5.23
CA ALA A 25 -9.70 11.39 4.78
C ALA A 25 -9.55 9.92 4.36
N ASN A 26 -8.46 9.57 3.68
CA ASN A 26 -8.18 8.18 3.30
C ASN A 26 -7.87 7.29 4.52
N ARG A 27 -7.23 7.81 5.58
CA ARG A 27 -7.00 7.07 6.83
C ARG A 27 -8.32 6.82 7.56
N GLU A 28 -9.18 7.82 7.64
CA GLU A 28 -10.49 7.72 8.29
C GLU A 28 -11.43 6.79 7.52
N ALA A 29 -11.54 6.97 6.20
CA ALA A 29 -12.50 6.23 5.38
C ALA A 29 -12.10 4.76 5.16
N PHE A 30 -10.80 4.47 5.04
CA PHE A 30 -10.35 3.13 4.63
C PHE A 30 -9.55 2.39 5.70
N GLY A 31 -9.12 3.05 6.79
CA GLY A 31 -8.29 2.49 7.86
C GLY A 31 -6.87 2.07 7.43
N ARG A 32 -6.69 1.69 6.17
CA ARG A 32 -5.44 1.32 5.52
C ARG A 32 -5.29 2.09 4.21
N THR A 33 -4.14 2.71 4.03
CA THR A 33 -3.81 3.45 2.79
C THR A 33 -3.55 2.49 1.62
N ARG A 34 -3.60 3.00 0.38
CA ARG A 34 -3.24 2.21 -0.82
C ARG A 34 -1.83 1.61 -0.72
N GLY A 35 -0.87 2.36 -0.17
CA GLY A 35 0.51 1.90 0.02
C GLY A 35 0.59 0.72 0.99
N GLN A 36 -0.13 0.79 2.12
CA GLN A 36 -0.21 -0.30 3.09
C GLN A 36 -0.86 -1.55 2.48
N LYS A 37 -1.94 -1.39 1.70
CA LYS A 37 -2.56 -2.53 1.00
C LYS A 37 -1.61 -3.19 -0.01
N ALA A 38 -0.80 -2.40 -0.71
CA ALA A 38 0.19 -2.93 -1.65
C ALA A 38 1.32 -3.68 -0.92
N GLN A 39 1.77 -3.17 0.23
CA GLN A 39 2.73 -3.87 1.08
C GLN A 39 2.16 -5.18 1.63
N ASP A 40 0.95 -5.17 2.19
CA ASP A 40 0.26 -6.38 2.67
C ASP A 40 0.13 -7.42 1.55
N ALA A 41 -0.23 -7.00 0.34
CA ALA A 41 -0.35 -7.88 -0.82
C ALA A 41 0.99 -8.49 -1.24
N ALA A 42 2.07 -7.71 -1.23
CA ALA A 42 3.41 -8.19 -1.54
C ALA A 42 3.91 -9.19 -0.48
N GLU A 43 3.69 -8.90 0.80
CA GLU A 43 4.03 -9.81 1.89
C GLU A 43 3.23 -11.12 1.81
N ALA A 44 1.94 -11.04 1.51
CA ALA A 44 1.09 -12.22 1.33
C ALA A 44 1.56 -13.06 0.13
N ALA A 45 1.97 -12.43 -0.97
CA ALA A 45 2.51 -13.12 -2.14
C ALA A 45 3.82 -13.83 -1.83
N GLN A 46 4.75 -13.18 -1.11
CA GLN A 46 5.99 -13.81 -0.67
C GLN A 46 5.73 -15.01 0.24
N ARG A 47 4.82 -14.89 1.22
CA ARG A 47 4.46 -16.00 2.10
C ARG A 47 3.88 -17.18 1.31
N ARG A 48 3.01 -16.90 0.33
CA ARG A 48 2.44 -17.95 -0.55
C ARG A 48 3.54 -18.64 -1.37
N ALA A 49 4.44 -17.88 -1.98
CA ALA A 49 5.55 -18.45 -2.76
C ALA A 49 6.48 -19.30 -1.91
N LEU A 50 6.77 -18.89 -0.66
CA LEU A 50 7.55 -19.70 0.28
C LEU A 50 6.85 -21.02 0.64
N LEU A 51 5.54 -20.97 0.90
CA LEU A 51 4.76 -22.16 1.22
C LEU A 51 4.63 -23.10 0.02
N GLU A 52 4.42 -22.57 -1.18
CA GLU A 52 4.38 -23.33 -2.42
C GLU A 52 5.72 -24.02 -2.70
N GLY A 53 6.84 -23.29 -2.58
CA GLY A 53 8.17 -23.89 -2.73
C GLY A 53 8.52 -24.91 -1.63
N SER A 54 7.80 -24.88 -0.50
CA SER A 54 7.95 -25.83 0.61
C SER A 54 6.94 -26.98 0.55
N LEU A 55 6.04 -27.03 -0.44
CA LEU A 55 5.11 -28.14 -0.60
C LEU A 55 5.89 -29.39 -1.02
N MET A 56 6.02 -30.35 -0.11
CA MET A 56 6.30 -31.74 -0.49
C MET A 56 4.97 -32.34 -0.96
N GLU A 57 4.92 -32.78 -2.22
CA GLU A 57 3.80 -33.58 -2.70
C GLU A 57 3.61 -34.78 -1.76
N PRO A 58 2.40 -34.99 -1.21
CA PRO A 58 2.14 -36.16 -0.41
C PRO A 58 2.39 -37.39 -1.29
N PRO A 59 3.07 -38.43 -0.78
CA PRO A 59 3.35 -39.62 -1.58
C PRO A 59 2.03 -40.17 -2.10
N GLU A 60 1.92 -40.32 -3.42
CA GLU A 60 0.79 -40.94 -4.10
C GLU A 60 0.48 -42.28 -3.41
N GLN A 61 -0.55 -42.30 -2.57
CA GLN A 61 -1.07 -43.53 -2.02
C GLN A 61 -1.76 -44.28 -3.16
N LYS A 62 -0.97 -45.10 -3.87
CA LYS A 62 -1.52 -46.10 -4.78
C LYS A 62 -2.45 -47.02 -3.97
N PRO A 63 -3.69 -47.26 -4.42
CA PRO A 63 -4.61 -48.13 -3.72
C PRO A 63 -3.99 -49.52 -3.62
N ARG A 64 -3.84 -50.02 -2.39
CA ARG A 64 -3.41 -51.40 -2.13
C ARG A 64 -4.49 -52.33 -2.67
N THR A 65 -4.09 -53.14 -3.65
CA THR A 65 -4.91 -54.17 -4.30
C THR A 65 -5.10 -55.36 -3.38
#